data_AF-A0AAD8CM01-F1
#
_entry.id   AF-A0AAD8CM01-F1
#
_cell.length_a   1.000
_cell.length_b   1.000
_cell.length_c   1.000
_cell.angle_alpha   90.00
_cell.angle_beta   90.00
_cell.angle_gamma   90.00
#
_symmetry.space_group_name_H-M   'P 1'
#
loop_
_entity.id
_entity.type
_entity.pdbx_description
1 polymer ?
#
loop_
_entity_poly.entity_id
_entity_poly.type
_entity_poly.pdbx_seq_one_letter_code
_entity_poly.pdbx_strand_id
1 'polypeptide(L)'
;WTGCLVWFGFTGFSSCFLSRAAYKFHSLSLLNYDKERAERKIVEYKRAQRELPRDLLQSHREVSQRIQWQRNQLERAEPGPQREYEAVLDRLAQGLGDSVKRFSTEGNREAAKDALYRLRLVESEMQNLRRKRPA
;
A
#
# COMPACT_ATOMS: atom_id res chain seq x y z
N TRP A 1 9.33 39.87 16.60
CA TRP A 1 9.24 38.41 16.50
C TRP A 1 9.39 38.05 15.03
N THR A 2 10.65 37.98 14.61
CA THR A 2 11.17 37.58 13.29
C THR A 2 10.97 36.08 13.12
N GLY A 3 10.39 35.53 12.05
CA GLY A 3 10.78 35.70 10.65
C GLY A 3 11.42 34.38 10.21
N CYS A 4 10.68 33.51 9.52
CA CYS A 4 11.24 32.35 8.81
C CYS A 4 11.07 32.57 7.31
N LEU A 5 12.17 32.99 6.70
CA LEU A 5 12.37 33.05 5.26
C LEU A 5 12.10 31.68 4.64
N VAL A 6 11.37 31.70 3.54
CA VAL A 6 11.22 30.61 2.59
C VAL A 6 12.58 30.35 1.95
N TRP A 7 13.14 29.17 2.18
CA TRP A 7 14.32 28.69 1.46
C TRP A 7 13.86 27.99 0.18
N PHE A 8 14.21 28.59 -0.96
CA PHE A 8 14.14 27.98 -2.28
C PHE A 8 15.40 27.13 -2.44
N GLY A 9 15.27 25.82 -2.66
CA GLY A 9 16.42 24.94 -2.78
C GLY A 9 16.04 23.51 -3.17
N PHE A 10 16.41 23.17 -4.39
CA PHE A 10 16.31 21.87 -5.05
C PHE A 10 16.88 20.70 -4.23
N THR A 11 16.38 19.49 -4.53
CA THR A 11 16.82 18.14 -4.09
C THR A 11 16.25 17.61 -2.77
N GLY A 12 15.63 16.42 -2.86
CA GLY A 12 15.27 15.60 -1.71
C GLY A 12 13.77 15.43 -1.53
N PHE A 13 13.15 14.59 -2.37
CA PHE A 13 11.85 13.98 -2.04
C PHE A 13 12.09 12.93 -0.94
N SER A 14 12.44 13.39 0.26
CA SER A 14 12.58 12.53 1.41
C SER A 14 12.08 13.24 2.66
N SER A 15 11.18 12.52 3.34
CA SER A 15 10.70 12.74 4.69
C SER A 15 9.63 13.80 4.89
N CYS A 16 8.41 13.31 5.10
CA CYS A 16 7.73 13.52 6.38
C CYS A 16 7.01 12.22 6.77
N PHE A 17 7.83 11.23 7.17
CA PHE A 17 7.47 10.29 8.22
C PHE A 17 7.23 11.14 9.47
N LEU A 18 5.97 11.36 9.83
CA LEU A 18 5.42 11.70 11.17
C LEU A 18 4.14 12.53 10.98
N SER A 19 3.06 11.85 10.65
CA SER A 19 1.74 12.27 11.10
C SER A 19 0.95 11.01 11.37
N ARG A 20 0.60 10.81 12.64
CA ARG A 20 -0.44 9.91 13.16
C ARG A 20 -1.62 9.87 12.19
N ALA A 21 -1.57 8.95 11.23
CA ALA A 21 -2.33 9.08 9.99
C ALA A 21 -3.81 8.83 10.27
N ALA A 22 -4.63 9.89 10.19
CA ALA A 22 -6.00 9.73 9.74
C ALA A 22 -5.96 8.79 8.52
N TYR A 23 -6.57 7.62 8.66
CA TYR A 23 -6.40 6.49 7.75
C TYR A 23 -6.62 6.94 6.29
N LYS A 24 -5.52 7.09 5.53
CA LYS A 24 -5.59 7.33 4.10
C LYS A 24 -5.92 6.03 3.41
N PHE A 25 -6.79 6.09 2.40
CA PHE A 25 -7.09 4.95 1.56
C PHE A 25 -5.80 4.40 0.92
N HIS A 26 -5.67 3.07 0.90
CA HIS A 26 -4.56 2.33 0.29
C HIS A 26 -5.07 1.02 -0.31
N SER A 27 -4.41 0.48 -1.34
CA SER A 27 -4.87 -0.74 -2.00
C SER A 27 -4.93 -1.93 -1.04
N LEU A 28 -6.13 -2.50 -0.88
CA LEU A 28 -6.40 -3.64 0.00
C LEU A 28 -5.58 -4.87 -0.41
N SER A 29 -5.37 -5.06 -1.71
CA SER A 29 -4.65 -6.21 -2.26
C SER A 29 -3.15 -6.14 -1.97
N LEU A 30 -2.54 -4.93 -1.97
CA LEU A 30 -1.14 -4.79 -1.52
C LEU A 30 -1.03 -5.00 -0.01
N LEU A 31 -1.94 -4.43 0.79
CA LEU A 31 -1.97 -4.67 2.23
C LEU A 31 -2.12 -6.15 2.55
N ASN A 32 -2.98 -6.85 1.82
CA ASN A 32 -3.20 -8.28 2.01
C ASN A 32 -2.00 -9.12 1.56
N TYR A 33 -1.31 -8.70 0.49
CA TYR A 33 -0.07 -9.32 0.04
C TYR A 33 1.04 -9.18 1.09
N ASP A 34 1.25 -7.97 1.62
CA ASP A 34 2.23 -7.72 2.68
C ASP A 34 1.88 -8.47 3.96
N LYS A 35 0.59 -8.50 4.32
CA LYS A 35 0.07 -9.30 5.44
C LYS A 35 0.38 -10.78 5.27
N GLU A 36 0.05 -11.37 4.12
CA GLU A 36 0.29 -12.80 3.85
C GLU A 36 1.79 -13.13 3.90
N ARG A 37 2.64 -12.23 3.39
CA ARG A 37 4.09 -12.39 3.46
C ARG A 37 4.62 -12.33 4.90
N ALA A 38 4.07 -11.44 5.73
CA ALA A 38 4.37 -11.39 7.15
C ALA A 38 3.85 -12.63 7.91
N GLU A 39 2.66 -13.12 7.57
CA GLU A 39 2.07 -14.34 8.13
C GLU A 39 2.91 -15.58 7.83
N ARG A 40 3.39 -15.73 6.59
CA ARG A 40 4.31 -16.82 6.22
C ARG A 40 5.57 -16.81 7.07
N LYS A 41 6.18 -15.63 7.27
CA LYS A 41 7.33 -15.49 8.18
C LYS A 41 6.97 -15.89 9.61
N ILE A 42 5.84 -15.40 10.14
CA ILE A 42 5.35 -15.77 11.48
C ILE A 42 5.21 -17.30 11.63
N VAL A 43 4.66 -17.98 10.61
CA VAL A 43 4.53 -19.44 10.61
C VAL A 43 5.89 -20.13 10.58
N GLU A 44 6.84 -19.63 9.79
CA GLU A 44 8.22 -20.14 9.76
C GLU A 44 8.94 -19.99 11.11
N TYR A 45 8.85 -18.82 11.75
CA TYR A 45 9.41 -18.59 13.09
C TYR A 45 8.80 -19.55 14.13
N LYS A 46 7.48 -19.76 14.09
CA LYS A 46 6.79 -20.74 14.95
C LYS A 46 7.28 -22.16 14.72
N ARG A 47 7.43 -22.57 13.45
CA ARG A 47 7.94 -23.91 13.08
C ARG A 47 9.39 -24.11 13.53
N ALA A 48 10.20 -23.05 13.46
CA ALA A 48 11.58 -23.06 13.93
C ALA A 48 11.72 -23.00 15.47
N GLN A 49 10.62 -23.01 16.23
CA GLN A 49 10.57 -22.76 17.69
C GLN A 49 11.34 -21.49 18.12
N ARG A 50 11.46 -20.53 17.20
CA ARG A 50 12.13 -19.26 17.47
C ARG A 50 11.12 -18.28 18.06
N GLU A 51 11.60 -17.44 18.96
CA GLU A 51 10.82 -16.34 19.51
C GLU A 51 10.34 -15.42 18.39
N LEU A 52 9.02 -15.17 18.37
CA LEU A 52 8.37 -14.33 17.39
C LEU A 52 8.73 -12.86 17.65
N PRO A 53 9.31 -12.14 16.66
CA PRO A 53 9.57 -10.72 16.83
C PRO A 53 8.26 -9.97 17.10
N ARG A 54 8.19 -9.23 18.21
CA ARG A 54 6.99 -8.48 18.60
C ARG A 54 6.61 -7.44 17.56
N ASP A 55 7.60 -6.83 16.92
CA ASP A 55 7.41 -5.84 15.85
C ASP A 55 6.69 -6.44 14.63
N LEU A 56 6.99 -7.70 14.28
CA LEU A 56 6.34 -8.40 13.17
C LEU A 56 4.87 -8.71 13.49
N LEU A 57 4.59 -9.14 14.71
CA LEU A 57 3.22 -9.38 15.19
C LEU A 57 2.40 -8.09 15.28
N GLN A 58 3.03 -7.01 15.76
CA GLN A 58 2.39 -5.70 15.83
C GLN A 58 2.06 -5.17 14.43
N SER A 59 3.01 -5.23 13.51
CA SER A 59 2.81 -4.84 12.11
C SER A 59 1.67 -5.64 11.46
N HIS A 60 1.62 -6.96 11.67
CA HIS A 60 0.53 -7.81 11.17
C HIS A 60 -0.85 -7.40 11.71
N ARG A 61 -0.95 -7.11 13.00
CA ARG A 61 -2.20 -6.64 13.64
C ARG A 61 -2.62 -5.29 13.10
N GLU A 62 -1.71 -4.34 12.98
CA GLU A 62 -1.99 -3.00 12.45
C GLU A 62 -2.47 -3.05 11.00
N VAL A 63 -1.81 -3.85 10.16
CA VAL A 63 -2.22 -4.06 8.76
C VAL A 63 -3.60 -4.72 8.69
N SER A 64 -3.86 -5.72 9.54
CA SER A 64 -5.17 -6.39 9.59
C SER A 64 -6.29 -5.43 10.02
N GLN A 65 -6.05 -4.58 11.03
CA GLN A 65 -7.00 -3.57 11.47
C GLN A 65 -7.28 -2.52 10.38
N ARG A 66 -6.24 -2.07 9.67
CA ARG A 66 -6.40 -1.14 8.54
C ARG A 66 -7.22 -1.75 7.41
N ILE A 67 -6.96 -2.99 7.04
CA ILE A 67 -7.74 -3.73 6.05
C ILE A 67 -9.22 -3.78 6.47
N GLN A 68 -9.49 -4.15 7.72
CA GLN A 68 -10.87 -4.26 8.20
C GLN A 68 -11.56 -2.89 8.22
N TRP A 69 -10.88 -1.85 8.68
CA TRP A 69 -11.43 -0.50 8.70
C TRP A 69 -11.76 -0.02 7.28
N GLN A 70 -10.85 -0.18 6.32
CA GLN A 70 -11.08 0.21 4.92
C GLN A 70 -12.21 -0.59 4.27
N ARG A 71 -12.29 -1.90 4.54
CA ARG A 71 -13.40 -2.73 4.06
C ARG A 71 -14.73 -2.25 4.61
N ASN A 72 -14.82 -1.97 5.91
CA ASN A 72 -16.04 -1.44 6.51
C ASN A 72 -16.45 -0.08 5.92
N GLN A 73 -15.48 0.79 5.58
CA GLN A 73 -15.76 2.06 4.89
C GLN A 73 -16.28 1.85 3.46
N LEU A 74 -15.71 0.89 2.72
CA LEU A 74 -16.13 0.56 1.36
C LEU A 74 -17.45 -0.23 1.30
N GLU A 75 -17.73 -1.06 2.30
CA GLU A 75 -18.95 -1.86 2.44
C GLU A 75 -20.19 -0.99 2.68
N ARG A 76 -20.02 0.17 3.32
CA ARG A 76 -21.08 1.18 3.46
C ARG A 76 -21.54 1.76 2.12
N ALA A 77 -20.91 1.41 1.00
CA ALA A 77 -21.29 1.75 -0.37
C ALA A 77 -21.46 3.25 -0.64
N GLU A 78 -20.87 4.10 0.20
CA GLU A 78 -20.94 5.54 0.05
C GLU A 78 -20.18 5.95 -1.25
N PRO A 79 -20.84 6.65 -2.19
CA PRO A 79 -20.24 6.95 -3.49
C PRO A 79 -19.03 7.89 -3.41
N GLY A 80 -18.93 8.69 -2.33
CA GLY A 80 -17.78 9.56 -2.03
C GLY A 80 -16.47 8.79 -1.81
N PRO A 81 -16.34 7.99 -0.72
CA PRO A 81 -15.13 7.24 -0.41
C PRO A 81 -14.76 6.21 -1.49
N GLN A 82 -15.71 5.67 -2.25
CA GLN A 82 -15.41 4.79 -3.39
C GLN A 82 -14.64 5.50 -4.51
N ARG A 83 -15.02 6.74 -4.85
CA ARG A 83 -14.32 7.52 -5.89
C ARG A 83 -12.94 7.96 -5.44
N GLU A 84 -12.80 8.33 -4.18
CA GLU A 84 -11.50 8.66 -3.59
C GLU A 84 -10.58 7.42 -3.59
N TYR A 85 -11.13 6.26 -3.23
CA TYR A 85 -10.41 5.00 -3.29
C TYR A 85 -9.93 4.67 -4.71
N GLU A 86 -10.80 4.80 -5.71
CA GLU A 86 -10.45 4.59 -7.12
C GLU A 86 -9.32 5.53 -7.58
N ALA A 87 -9.38 6.81 -7.23
CA ALA A 87 -8.34 7.77 -7.56
C ALA A 87 -6.98 7.43 -6.91
N VAL A 88 -7.00 6.89 -5.69
CA VAL A 88 -5.77 6.39 -5.03
C VAL A 88 -5.22 5.17 -5.75
N LEU A 89 -6.08 4.20 -6.11
CA LEU A 89 -5.64 3.01 -6.85
C LEU A 89 -5.05 3.38 -8.22
N ASP A 90 -5.63 4.34 -8.92
CA ASP A 90 -5.13 4.81 -10.22
C ASP A 90 -3.71 5.38 -10.10
N ARG A 91 -3.49 6.25 -9.10
CA ARG A 91 -2.15 6.80 -8.79
C ARG A 91 -1.14 5.72 -8.41
N LEU A 92 -1.56 4.71 -7.64
CA LEU A 92 -0.70 3.57 -7.27
C LEU A 92 -0.35 2.73 -8.50
N ALA A 93 -1.32 2.46 -9.37
CA ALA A 93 -1.10 1.71 -10.61
C ALA A 93 -0.13 2.46 -11.54
N GLN A 94 -0.28 3.76 -11.70
CA GLN A 94 0.65 4.59 -12.47
C GLN A 94 2.08 4.53 -11.88
N GLY A 95 2.23 4.75 -10.57
CA GLY A 95 3.54 4.71 -9.92
C GLY A 95 4.22 3.35 -9.97
N LEU A 96 3.46 2.25 -9.85
CA LEU A 96 3.96 0.90 -10.03
C LEU A 96 4.35 0.62 -11.49
N GLY A 97 3.55 1.09 -12.46
CA GLY A 97 3.88 1.00 -13.88
C GLY A 97 5.17 1.72 -14.25
N ASP A 98 5.38 2.93 -13.70
CA ASP A 98 6.64 3.65 -13.88
C ASP A 98 7.81 2.93 -13.22
N SER A 99 7.59 2.32 -12.06
CA SER A 99 8.61 1.51 -11.38
C SER A 99 8.98 0.27 -12.20
N VAL A 100 8.00 -0.42 -12.81
CA VAL A 100 8.25 -1.56 -13.72
C VAL A 100 9.11 -1.12 -14.89
N LYS A 101 8.80 0.03 -15.51
CA LYS A 101 9.59 0.57 -16.62
C LYS A 101 11.03 0.87 -16.18
N ARG A 102 11.20 1.53 -15.03
CA ARG A 102 12.53 1.84 -14.46
C ARG A 102 13.35 0.59 -14.18
N PHE A 103 12.79 -0.40 -13.48
CA PHE A 103 13.49 -1.66 -13.20
C PHE A 103 13.79 -2.45 -14.48
N SER A 104 12.93 -2.35 -15.49
CA SER A 104 13.18 -2.97 -16.80
C SER A 104 14.36 -2.30 -17.51
N THR A 105 14.45 -0.97 -17.46
CA THR A 105 15.59 -0.21 -18.03
C THR A 105 16.90 -0.43 -17.26
N GLU A 106 16.83 -0.63 -15.95
CA GLU A 106 17.98 -0.93 -15.08
C GLU A 106 18.45 -2.40 -15.21
N GLY A 107 17.71 -3.24 -15.94
CA GLY A 107 18.02 -4.68 -16.07
C GLY A 107 17.70 -5.50 -14.81
N ASN A 108 17.03 -4.92 -13.81
CA ASN A 108 16.64 -5.61 -12.59
C ASN A 108 15.34 -6.39 -12.81
N ARG A 109 15.48 -7.55 -13.46
CA ARG A 109 14.36 -8.41 -13.85
C ARG A 109 13.49 -8.84 -12.67
N GLU A 110 14.09 -9.02 -11.50
CA GLU A 110 13.41 -9.53 -10.32
C GLU A 110 12.60 -8.42 -9.63
N ALA A 111 13.15 -7.20 -9.54
CA ALA A 111 12.39 -6.04 -9.10
C ALA A 111 11.27 -5.67 -10.08
N ALA A 112 11.51 -5.78 -11.39
CA ALA A 112 10.49 -5.55 -12.41
C ALA A 112 9.32 -6.53 -12.29
N LYS A 113 9.59 -7.82 -12.05
CA LYS A 113 8.55 -8.84 -11.81
C LYS A 113 7.75 -8.55 -10.54
N ASP A 114 8.41 -8.19 -9.43
CA ASP A 114 7.74 -7.89 -8.17
C ASP A 114 6.85 -6.64 -8.31
N ALA A 115 7.36 -5.58 -8.94
CA ALA A 115 6.58 -4.38 -9.23
C ALA A 115 5.40 -4.65 -10.17
N LEU A 116 5.59 -5.49 -11.20
CA LEU A 116 4.52 -5.88 -12.12
C LEU A 116 3.46 -6.72 -11.42
N TYR A 117 3.86 -7.63 -10.53
CA TYR A 117 2.92 -8.41 -9.73
C TYR A 117 2.07 -7.52 -8.82
N ARG A 118 2.70 -6.57 -8.13
CA ARG A 118 2.00 -5.55 -7.32
C ARG A 118 1.03 -4.72 -8.17
N LEU A 119 1.44 -4.31 -9.37
CA LEU A 119 0.58 -3.58 -10.31
C LEU A 119 -0.68 -4.39 -10.65
N ARG A 120 -0.51 -5.67 -10.98
CA ARG A 120 -1.63 -6.57 -11.30
C ARG A 120 -2.62 -6.74 -10.14
N LEU A 121 -2.14 -6.77 -8.90
CA LEU A 121 -3.00 -6.80 -7.72
C LEU A 121 -3.88 -5.55 -7.62
N VAL A 122 -3.29 -4.37 -7.84
CA VAL A 122 -4.01 -3.09 -7.82
C VAL A 122 -5.01 -3.00 -8.98
N GLU A 123 -4.62 -3.37 -10.20
CA GLU A 123 -5.50 -3.38 -11.37
C GLU A 123 -6.71 -4.31 -11.18
N SER A 124 -6.48 -5.53 -10.67
CA SER A 124 -7.54 -6.50 -10.38
C SER A 124 -8.55 -5.96 -9.36
N GLU A 125 -8.05 -5.28 -8.33
CA GLU A 125 -8.90 -4.63 -7.34
C GLU A 125 -9.75 -3.50 -7.92
N MET A 126 -9.17 -2.64 -8.76
CA MET A 126 -9.91 -1.59 -9.47
C MET A 126 -11.02 -2.19 -10.35
N GLN A 127 -10.71 -3.25 -11.08
CA GLN A 127 -11.70 -3.95 -11.91
C GLN A 127 -12.84 -4.53 -11.07
N ASN A 128 -12.53 -5.14 -9.92
CA ASN A 128 -13.54 -5.68 -9.02
C ASN A 128 -14.44 -4.60 -8.43
N LEU A 129 -13.91 -3.42 -8.12
CA LEU A 129 -14.71 -2.28 -7.66
C LEU A 129 -15.64 -1.76 -8.76
N ARG A 130 -15.13 -1.61 -9.98
CA ARG A 130 -15.94 -1.17 -11.13
C ARG A 130 -17.05 -2.16 -11.44
N ARG A 131 -16.80 -3.48 -11.33
CA ARG A 131 -17.82 -4.53 -11.50
C ARG A 131 -18.89 -4.53 -10.42
N LYS A 132 -18.53 -4.17 -9.19
CA LYS A 132 -19.47 -4.12 -8.05
C LYS A 132 -20.39 -2.90 -8.07
N ARG A 133 -20.16 -1.92 -8.94
CA ARG A 133 -21.08 -0.80 -9.14
C ARG A 133 -22.14 -1.23 -10.18
N PRO A 134 -23.36 -1.59 -9.78
CA PRO A 134 -24.45 -1.68 -10.76
C PRO A 134 -24.63 -0.30 -11.39
N ALA A 135 -24.77 -0.28 -12.72
CA ALA A 135 -24.95 0.93 -13.53
C ALA A 135 -26.23 1.69 -13.14
#